data_AF-A0A7X5XYC4-F1
#
_entry.id   AF-A0A7X5XYC4-F1
#
_cell.length_a   1.000
_cell.length_b   1.000
_cell.length_c   1.000
_cell.angle_alpha   90.00
_cell.angle_beta   90.00
_cell.angle_gamma   90.00
#
_symmetry.space_group_name_H-M   'P 1'
#
loop_
_entity.id
_entity.type
_entity.pdbx_description
1 polymer ?
#
loop_
_entity_poly.entity_id
_entity_poly.type
_entity_poly.pdbx_seq_one_letter_code
_entity_poly.pdbx_strand_id
1 'polypeptide(L)' 'MIGKLIAGWIGSKIDRRDGEGGAVGAAVGVATWEVAKRVVPAAFVLGAGAVGAAYLKRKLSTEHGPDTGLGA' A
#
# COMPACT_ATOMS: atom_id res chain seq x y z
N MET A 1 -9.17 -4.49 12.75
CA MET A 1 -9.15 -3.61 13.94
C MET A 1 -8.13 -2.47 13.82
N ILE A 2 -6.93 -2.71 13.26
CA ILE A 2 -5.89 -1.70 13.05
C ILE A 2 -6.39 -0.43 12.33
N GLY A 3 -7.27 -0.59 11.33
CA GLY A 3 -7.83 0.54 10.59
C GLY A 3 -8.67 1.51 11.44
N LYS A 4 -9.37 1.02 12.47
CA LYS A 4 -10.15 1.87 13.39
C LYS A 4 -9.24 2.68 14.32
N LEU A 5 -8.09 2.11 14.72
CA LEU A 5 -7.08 2.81 15.51
C LEU A 5 -6.43 3.95 14.71
N ILE A 6 -6.04 3.67 13.46
CA ILE A 6 -5.43 4.68 12.57
C ILE A 6 -6.45 5.80 12.29
N ALA A 7 -7.70 5.45 11.98
CA ALA A 7 -8.76 6.42 11.73
C ALA A 7 -9.08 7.28 12.98
N GLY A 8 -9.13 6.65 14.17
CA GLY A 8 -9.37 7.35 15.43
C GLY A 8 -8.23 8.30 15.82
N TRP A 9 -6.99 7.93 15.56
CA TRP A 9 -5.82 8.79 15.82
C TRP A 9 -5.73 9.98 14.86
N ILE A 10 -6.04 9.79 13.58
CA ILE A 10 -6.11 10.88 12.60
C ILE A 10 -7.28 11.83 12.95
N GLY A 11 -8.45 11.27 13.28
CA GLY A 11 -9.63 12.05 13.65
C GLY A 11 -9.41 12.94 14.88
N SER A 12 -8.76 12.43 15.93
CA SER A 12 -8.50 13.21 17.17
C SER A 12 -7.52 14.37 16.99
N LYS A 13 -6.70 14.34 15.92
CA LYS A 13 -5.77 15.43 15.57
C LYS A 13 -6.44 16.54 14.77
N ILE A 14 -7.41 16.19 13.91
CA ILE A 14 -8.12 17.14 13.03
C ILE A 14 -9.15 17.95 13.82
N ASP A 15 -9.86 17.30 14.75
CA ASP A 15 -10.87 17.92 15.62
C ASP A 15 -10.33 19.11 16.45
N ARG A 16 -9.02 19.13 16.70
CA ARG A 16 -8.38 20.12 17.56
C ARG A 16 -8.06 21.49 16.93
N ARG A 17 -8.29 21.71 15.61
CA ARG A 17 -7.70 22.87 14.91
C ARG A 17 -8.58 24.02 14.43
N ASP A 18 -9.89 23.88 14.23
CA ASP A 18 -10.83 25.02 14.10
C ASP A 18 -12.19 24.49 13.68
N GLY A 19 -13.28 24.90 14.36
CA GLY A 19 -14.64 24.43 14.08
C GLY A 19 -15.15 24.75 12.66
N GLU A 20 -14.48 25.65 11.94
CA GLU A 20 -14.84 26.05 10.57
C GLU A 20 -13.93 25.40 9.49
N GLY A 21 -12.65 25.19 9.81
CA GLY A 21 -11.73 24.38 8.99
C GLY A 21 -11.96 22.88 9.11
N GLY A 22 -12.58 22.42 10.20
CA GLY A 22 -12.89 21.02 10.47
C GLY A 22 -13.92 20.42 9.51
N ALA A 23 -14.94 21.18 9.09
CA ALA A 23 -15.95 20.69 8.15
C ALA A 23 -15.39 20.51 6.73
N VAL A 24 -14.61 21.48 6.25
CA VAL A 24 -13.92 21.39 4.96
C VAL A 24 -12.87 20.28 5.00
N GLY A 25 -12.10 20.19 6.08
CA GLY A 25 -11.12 19.12 6.30
C GLY A 25 -11.76 17.73 6.37
N ALA A 26 -12.94 17.61 6.99
CA ALA A 26 -13.70 16.37 7.03
C ALA A 26 -14.25 15.99 5.65
N ALA A 27 -14.78 16.94 4.88
CA ALA A 27 -15.26 16.69 3.53
C ALA A 27 -14.14 16.21 2.59
N VAL A 28 -13.00 16.90 2.60
CA VAL A 28 -11.80 16.50 1.84
C VAL A 28 -11.26 15.17 2.34
N GLY A 29 -11.26 14.94 3.66
CA GLY A 29 -10.83 13.68 4.28
C GLY A 29 -11.70 12.50 3.87
N VAL A 30 -13.03 12.66 3.86
CA VAL A 30 -13.97 11.63 3.39
C VAL A 30 -13.81 11.37 1.91
N ALA A 31 -13.69 12.41 1.08
CA ALA A 31 -13.47 12.25 -0.35
C ALA A 31 -12.15 11.50 -0.64
N THR A 32 -11.08 11.87 0.07
CA THR A 32 -9.78 11.20 -0.02
C THR A 32 -9.87 9.74 0.45
N TRP A 33 -10.60 9.46 1.53
CA TRP A 33 -10.80 8.11 2.05
C TRP A 33 -11.59 7.22 1.09
N GLU A 34 -12.64 7.74 0.45
CA GLU A 34 -13.42 7.01 -0.57
C GLU A 34 -12.57 6.63 -1.79
N VAL A 35 -11.65 7.50 -2.20
CA VAL A 35 -10.68 7.19 -3.26
C VAL A 35 -9.66 6.18 -2.77
N ALA A 36 -9.07 6.40 -1.59
CA ALA A 36 -8.03 5.55 -1.02
C ALA A 36 -8.52 4.11 -0.80
N LYS A 37 -9.74 3.90 -0.29
CA LYS A 37 -10.32 2.55 -0.12
C LYS A 37 -10.43 1.76 -1.42
N ARG A 38 -10.51 2.42 -2.58
CA ARG A 38 -10.54 1.76 -3.90
C ARG A 38 -9.14 1.57 -4.47
N VAL A 39 -8.29 2.58 -4.34
CA VAL A 39 -6.94 2.58 -4.96
C VAL A 39 -5.95 1.75 -4.15
N VAL A 40 -5.97 1.82 -2.81
CA VAL A 40 -4.98 1.16 -1.95
C VAL A 40 -4.98 -0.36 -2.12
N PRO A 41 -6.13 -1.07 -2.11
CA PRO A 41 -6.12 -2.52 -2.34
C PRO A 41 -5.61 -2.89 -3.73
N ALA A 42 -6.02 -2.15 -4.78
CA ALA A 42 -5.58 -2.40 -6.14
C ALA A 42 -4.06 -2.20 -6.30
N ALA A 43 -3.53 -1.11 -5.75
CA ALA A 43 -2.09 -0.83 -5.73
C ALA A 43 -1.33 -1.92 -4.96
N PHE A 44 -1.88 -2.42 -3.85
CA PHE A 44 -1.28 -3.51 -3.09
C PHE A 44 -1.22 -4.81 -3.88
N VAL A 45 -2.30 -5.18 -4.57
CA VAL A 45 -2.34 -6.39 -5.41
C VAL A 45 -1.33 -6.30 -6.54
N LEU A 46 -1.28 -5.16 -7.24
CA LEU A 46 -0.32 -4.93 -8.32
C LEU A 46 1.13 -4.95 -7.82
N GLY A 47 1.40 -4.26 -6.72
CA GLY A 47 2.73 -4.23 -6.10
C GLY A 47 3.18 -5.60 -5.62
N ALA A 48 2.32 -6.32 -4.90
CA ALA A 48 2.59 -7.67 -4.41
C ALA A 48 2.82 -8.66 -5.58
N GLY A 49 2.03 -8.55 -6.65
CA GLY A 49 2.19 -9.35 -7.86
C GLY A 49 3.54 -9.09 -8.55
N ALA A 50 3.94 -7.83 -8.71
CA ALA A 50 5.22 -7.47 -9.32
C ALA A 50 6.41 -7.96 -8.48
N VAL A 51 6.37 -7.78 -7.16
CA VAL A 51 7.41 -8.28 -6.24
C VAL A 51 7.45 -9.80 -6.24
N GLY A 52 6.29 -10.47 -6.20
CA GLY A 52 6.19 -11.92 -6.27
C GLY A 52 6.74 -12.50 -7.57
N ALA A 53 6.43 -11.86 -8.71
CA ALA A 53 6.96 -12.25 -10.01
C ALA A 53 8.49 -12.07 -10.09
N ALA A 54 9.01 -10.94 -9.60
CA ALA A 54 10.45 -10.70 -9.55
C ALA A 54 11.17 -11.70 -8.63
N TYR A 55 10.58 -12.01 -7.48
CA TYR A 55 11.11 -13.01 -6.55
C TYR A 55 11.12 -14.41 -7.18
N LEU A 56 10.03 -14.81 -7.80
CA LEU A 56 9.91 -16.12 -8.45
C LEU A 56 10.91 -16.23 -9.62
N LYS A 57 11.06 -15.17 -10.43
CA LYS A 57 12.05 -15.11 -11.50
C LYS A 57 13.46 -15.30 -10.96
N ARG A 58 13.83 -14.59 -9.88
CA ARG A 58 15.15 -14.72 -9.26
C ARG A 58 15.39 -16.13 -8.72
N LYS A 59 14.39 -16.76 -8.11
CA LYS A 59 14.48 -18.13 -7.59
C LYS A 59 14.66 -19.14 -8.72
N LEU A 60 13.86 -19.05 -9.77
CA LEU A 60 13.94 -19.90 -10.96
C LEU A 60 15.28 -19.75 -11.70
N SER A 61 15.81 -18.53 -11.81
CA SER A 61 17.15 -18.28 -12.38
C SER A 61 18.30 -18.77 -11.50
N THR A 62 18.05 -19.06 -10.22
CA THR A 62 19.05 -19.64 -9.32
C THR A 62 19.03 -21.18 -9.38
N GLU A 63 17.86 -21.78 -9.63
CA GLU A 63 17.69 -23.23 -9.82
C GLU A 63 18.09 -23.69 -11.24
N HIS A 64 17.86 -22.89 -12.27
CA HIS A 64 18.48 -23.04 -13.60
C HIS A 64 19.89 -22.43 -13.59
N GLY A 65 20.74 -22.92 -12.68
CA GLY A 65 22.12 -22.46 -12.53
C GLY A 65 22.78 -22.23 -13.89
N PRO A 66 23.64 -21.20 -14.01
CA PRO A 66 24.22 -20.84 -15.28
C PRO A 66 24.81 -22.09 -15.93
N ASP A 67 24.35 -22.37 -17.13
CA ASP A 67 24.99 -23.18 -18.15
C ASP A 67 26.33 -22.56 -18.57
N THR A 68 27.17 -22.20 -17.58
CA THR A 68 28.60 -22.11 -17.78
C THR A 68 29.06 -23.51 -18.09
N GLY A 69 29.23 -23.83 -19.37
CA GLY A 69 29.84 -25.05 -19.88
C GLY A 69 31.30 -25.20 -19.45
N LEU A 70 31.52 -25.32 -18.15
CA LEU A 70 32.80 -25.53 -17.47
C LEU A 70 32.59 -26.65 -16.46
N GLY A 71 32.60 -27.86 -16.98
CA GLY A 71 32.49 -29.11 -16.24
C GLY A 71 32.91 -30.28 -17.12
N ALA A 72 34.11 -30.16 -17.69
CA ALA A 72 34.92 -31.26 -18.20
C ALA A 72 36.09 -31.46 -17.24
#